data_AF-A0A256XMB5-F1
#
_entry.id   AF-A0A256XMB5-F1
#
_cell.length_a   1.000
_cell.length_b   1.000
_cell.length_c   1.000
_cell.angle_alpha   90.00
_cell.angle_beta   90.00
_cell.angle_gamma   90.00
#
_symmetry.space_group_name_H-M   'P 1'
#
loop_
_entity.id
_entity.type
_entity.pdbx_description
1 polymer ?
#
loop_
_entity_poly.entity_id
_entity_poly.type
_entity_poly.pdbx_seq_one_letter_code
_entity_poly.pdbx_strand_id
1 'polypeptide(L)' 'QSSLDDNYAVFGIVTEGIDILRSIASVNTTTKNMMQNWPVEDVIINSIRIRI' A
#
# COMPACT_ATOMS: atom_id res chain seq x y z
N GLN A 1 1.09 13.82 -8.62
CA GLN A 1 0.11 13.31 -7.64
C GLN A 1 -0.75 14.42 -7.02
N SER A 2 -0.62 15.68 -7.43
CA SER A 2 -1.44 16.81 -6.95
C SER A 2 -2.94 16.69 -7.30
N SER A 3 -3.32 15.77 -8.18
CA SER A 3 -4.73 15.53 -8.52
C SER A 3 -5.55 14.91 -7.39
N LEU A 4 -4.91 14.45 -6.30
CA LEU A 4 -5.56 13.88 -5.13
C LEU A 4 -5.65 14.87 -3.96
N ASP A 5 -5.02 16.04 -4.10
CA ASP A 5 -5.04 17.11 -3.10
C ASP A 5 -6.51 17.58 -2.91
N ASP A 6 -6.85 17.97 -1.69
CA ASP A 6 -8.22 18.33 -1.23
C ASP A 6 -9.29 17.22 -1.33
N ASN A 7 -8.97 16.06 -1.91
CA ASN A 7 -9.89 14.92 -2.05
C ASN A 7 -9.61 13.81 -1.02
N TYR A 8 -8.38 13.74 -0.49
CA TYR A 8 -7.98 12.76 0.51
C TYR A 8 -7.23 13.42 1.66
N ALA A 9 -7.59 13.06 2.90
CA ALA A 9 -6.88 13.52 4.08
C ALA A 9 -5.49 12.88 4.16
N VAL A 10 -4.45 13.71 4.20
CA VAL A 10 -3.07 13.28 4.44
C VAL A 10 -2.81 13.28 5.95
N PHE A 11 -2.55 12.11 6.54
CA PHE A 11 -2.35 11.95 7.98
C PHE A 11 -0.96 11.40 8.37
N GLY A 12 -0.04 11.25 7.41
CA GLY A 12 1.31 10.77 7.70
C GLY A 12 2.17 10.58 6.45
N ILE A 13 3.44 10.26 6.69
CA ILE A 13 4.44 9.95 5.67
C ILE A 13 5.27 8.74 6.13
N VAL A 14 5.72 7.93 5.17
CA VAL A 14 6.64 6.82 5.43
C VAL A 14 8.05 7.38 5.63
N THR A 15 8.64 7.16 6.80
CA THR A 15 10.00 7.64 7.14
C THR A 15 11.07 6.56 6.94
N GLU A 16 10.69 5.28 6.97
CA GLU A 16 11.60 4.13 6.85
C GLU A 16 10.94 3.02 6.00
N GLY A 17 11.74 2.19 5.31
CA GLY A 17 11.24 1.06 4.52
C GLY A 17 10.62 1.42 3.16
N ILE A 18 11.06 2.50 2.52
CA ILE A 18 10.59 2.90 1.18
C ILE A 18 10.93 1.84 0.12
N ASP A 19 12.04 1.15 0.26
CA ASP A 19 12.44 0.01 -0.57
C ASP A 19 11.49 -1.19 -0.43
N ILE A 20 11.04 -1.48 0.80
CA ILE A 20 10.01 -2.50 1.06
C ILE A 20 8.69 -2.10 0.40
N LEU A 21 8.26 -0.85 0.54
CA LEU A 21 7.07 -0.32 -0.13
C LEU A 21 7.15 -0.47 -1.66
N ARG A 22 8.31 -0.16 -2.25
CA ARG A 22 8.54 -0.33 -3.70
C ARG A 22 8.50 -1.80 -4.11
N SER A 23 9.01 -2.69 -3.27
CA SER A 23 8.97 -4.13 -3.52
C SER A 23 7.52 -4.65 -3.53
N ILE A 24 6.70 -4.23 -2.55
CA ILE A 24 5.27 -4.54 -2.50
C ILE A 24 4.55 -3.99 -3.74
N ALA A 25 4.84 -2.76 -4.16
CA ALA A 25 4.21 -2.15 -5.33
C ALA A 25 4.55 -2.87 -6.66
N SER A 26 5.60 -3.69 -6.68
CA SER A 26 6.06 -4.41 -7.87
C SER A 26 5.59 -5.86 -7.97
N VAL A 27 4.84 -6.36 -6.98
CA VAL A 27 4.37 -7.77 -7.00
C VAL A 27 3.42 -8.00 -8.16
N ASN A 28 3.42 -9.22 -8.70
CA ASN A 28 2.50 -9.60 -9.75
C ASN A 28 1.05 -9.53 -9.26
N THR A 29 0.17 -8.98 -10.09
CA THR A 29 -1.26 -8.86 -9.79
C THR A 29 -2.12 -9.60 -10.81
N THR A 30 -3.32 -9.97 -10.40
CA THR A 30 -4.34 -10.62 -11.21
C THR A 30 -5.73 -10.03 -10.91
N THR A 31 -6.76 -10.54 -11.57
CA THR A 31 -8.15 -10.26 -11.22
C THR A 31 -8.66 -11.38 -10.29
N LYS A 32 -9.13 -11.01 -9.09
CA LYS A 32 -9.67 -11.94 -8.09
C LYS A 32 -10.97 -11.37 -7.55
N ASN A 33 -12.03 -12.17 -7.43
CA ASN A 33 -13.34 -11.73 -6.91
C ASN A 33 -13.92 -10.46 -7.61
N MET A 34 -13.80 -10.37 -8.94
CA MET A 34 -14.18 -9.18 -9.73
C MET A 34 -13.37 -7.90 -9.44
N MET A 35 -12.33 -7.97 -8.62
CA MET A 35 -11.42 -6.85 -8.34
C MET A 35 -10.15 -6.99 -9.19
N GLN A 36 -9.78 -5.92 -9.90
CA GLN A 36 -8.54 -5.84 -10.66
C GLN A 36 -7.35 -5.50 -9.76
N ASN A 37 -6.13 -5.79 -10.23
CA ASN A 37 -4.86 -5.46 -9.56
C ASN A 37 -4.71 -6.10 -8.15
N TRP A 38 -5.30 -7.28 -7.95
CA TRP A 38 -5.15 -8.04 -6.72
C TRP A 38 -3.83 -8.83 -6.73
N PRO A 39 -2.96 -8.77 -5.71
CA PRO A 39 -1.72 -9.54 -5.67
C PRO A 39 -1.91 -11.04 -5.87
N VAL A 40 -1.13 -11.68 -6.75
CA VAL A 40 -1.23 -13.14 -6.98
C VAL A 40 -0.99 -13.91 -5.67
N GLU A 41 0.01 -13.48 -4.91
CA GLU A 41 0.25 -13.90 -3.54
C GLU A 41 -0.14 -12.76 -2.60
N ASP A 42 -1.00 -13.05 -1.61
CA ASP A 42 -1.54 -12.02 -0.73
C ASP A 42 -0.42 -11.37 0.13
N VAL A 43 -0.36 -10.04 0.15
CA VAL A 43 0.55 -9.28 1.02
C VAL A 43 -0.18 -8.90 2.31
N ILE A 44 0.22 -9.51 3.43
CA ILE A 44 -0.51 -9.42 4.70
C ILE A 44 0.24 -8.53 5.70
N ILE A 45 -0.48 -7.55 6.27
CA ILE A 45 -0.01 -6.79 7.43
C ILE A 45 -0.22 -7.66 8.68
N ASN A 46 0.86 -8.20 9.25
CA ASN A 46 0.77 -9.11 10.40
C ASN A 46 0.54 -8.37 11.73
N SER A 47 1.15 -7.20 11.93
CA SER A 47 0.97 -6.39 13.13
C SER A 47 1.31 -4.92 12.88
N ILE A 48 0.69 -4.03 13.65
CA ILE A 48 1.01 -2.61 13.72
C ILE A 48 1.27 -2.26 15.18
N ARG A 49 2.36 -1.56 15.46
CA ARG A 49 2.70 -1.08 16.80
C ARG A 49 2.70 0.44 16.81
N ILE A 50 1.84 1.03 17.64
CA ILE A 50 1.81 2.46 17.90
C ILE A 50 2.82 2.75 19.01
N ARG A 51 3.70 3.73 18.79
CA ARG A 51 4.56 4.27 19.84
C ARG A 51 3.81 5.44 20.48
N ILE A 52 3.70 5.41 21.81
CA ILE A 52 3.09 6.46 22.63
C ILE A 52 4.22 7.34 23.16
#